data_AF-A0A7X1U1R2-F1
#
_entry.id   AF-A0A7X1U1R2-F1
#
_cell.length_a   1.000
_cell.length_b   1.000
_cell.length_c   1.000
_cell.angle_alpha   90.00
_cell.angle_beta   90.00
_cell.angle_gamma   90.00
#
_symmetry.space_group_name_H-M   'P 1'
#
loop_
_entity.id
_entity.type
_entity.pdbx_description
1 polymer ?
#
loop_
_entity_poly.entity_id
_entity_poly.type
_entity_poly.pdbx_seq_one_letter_code
_entity_poly.pdbx_strand_id
1 'polypeptide(L)' 'MWGVHDGMGWWMLLGSVWFIFFWGLIIWASVTAFSRSQRSSAPGGGETPLDIAKRRYAQGEISREQYEQIRHDLGA' A
#
# COMPACT_ATOMS: atom_id res chain seq x y z
N MET A 1 42.15 -4.33 36.12
CA MET A 1 41.10 -4.98 35.31
C MET A 1 40.23 -3.89 34.69
N TRP A 2 40.75 -3.17 33.70
CA TRP A 2 40.10 -2.02 33.09
C TRP A 2 40.38 -2.08 31.59
N GLY A 3 39.34 -2.08 30.75
CA GLY A 3 39.50 -2.04 29.29
C GLY A 3 38.48 -2.84 28.47
N VAL A 4 37.63 -3.66 29.08
CA VAL A 4 36.64 -4.47 28.32
C VAL A 4 35.30 -3.74 28.14
N HIS A 5 35.01 -2.72 28.95
CA HIS A 5 33.73 -1.99 28.89
C HIS A 5 33.65 -0.99 27.74
N ASP A 6 34.78 -0.39 27.32
CA ASP A 6 34.77 0.63 26.26
C ASP A 6 34.52 0.02 24.87
N GLY A 7 35.03 -1.19 24.60
CA GLY A 7 34.80 -1.86 23.32
C GLY A 7 33.35 -2.33 23.14
N MET A 8 32.74 -2.91 24.18
CA MET A 8 31.39 -3.48 24.09
C MET A 8 30.30 -2.43 23.89
N GLY A 9 30.47 -1.21 24.43
CA GLY A 9 29.51 -0.12 24.26
C GLY A 9 29.36 0.34 22.81
N TRP A 10 30.47 0.47 22.08
CA TRP A 10 30.47 0.86 20.67
C TRP A 10 29.85 -0.20 19.77
N TRP A 11 30.15 -1.48 20.02
CA TRP A 11 29.52 -2.60 19.29
C TRP A 11 28.02 -2.69 19.56
N MET A 12 27.59 -2.41 20.79
CA MET A 12 26.16 -2.38 21.14
C MET A 12 25.42 -1.22 20.47
N LEU A 13 26.04 -0.03 20.38
CA LEU A 13 25.49 1.11 19.64
C LEU A 13 25.43 0.87 18.13
N LEU A 14 26.48 0.31 17.54
CA LEU A 14 26.49 -0.06 16.12
C LEU A 14 25.40 -1.10 15.82
N GLY A 15 25.25 -2.11 16.68
CA GLY A 15 24.20 -3.12 16.55
C GLY A 15 22.79 -2.54 16.68
N SER A 16 22.56 -1.62 17.61
CA SER A 16 21.24 -1.01 17.80
C SER A 16 20.84 -0.08 16.65
N VAL A 17 21.79 0.70 16.11
CA VAL A 17 21.57 1.52 14.92
C VAL A 17 21.24 0.65 13.71
N TRP A 18 21.97 -0.46 13.51
CA TRP A 18 21.71 -1.37 12.41
C TRP A 18 20.34 -2.04 12.53
N PHE A 19 19.94 -2.43 13.74
CA PHE A 19 18.62 -2.99 14.01
C PHE A 19 17.49 -2.00 13.70
N ILE A 20 17.61 -0.75 14.17
CA ILE A 20 16.63 0.31 13.88
C ILE A 20 16.58 0.59 12.37
N PHE A 21 17.74 0.65 11.71
CA PHE A 21 17.82 0.88 10.27
C PHE A 21 17.16 -0.26 9.48
N PHE A 22 17.41 -1.52 9.86
CA PHE A 22 16.80 -2.70 9.24
C PHE A 22 15.28 -2.69 9.38
N TRP A 23 14.75 -2.44 10.59
CA TRP A 23 13.31 -2.32 10.80
C TRP A 23 12.70 -1.11 10.09
N GLY A 24 13.39 0.03 10.08
CA GLY A 24 13.00 1.21 9.31
C GLY A 24 12.93 0.92 7.82
N LEU A 25 13.89 0.18 7.28
CA LEU A 25 13.91 -0.25 5.87
C LEU A 25 12.76 -1.21 5.57
N ILE A 26 12.44 -2.15 6.46
CA ILE A 26 11.28 -3.04 6.32
C ILE A 26 9.99 -2.25 6.26
N ILE A 27 9.80 -1.28 7.16
CA ILE A 27 8.61 -0.42 7.18
C ILE A 27 8.55 0.42 5.90
N TRP A 28 9.66 1.04 5.50
CA TRP A 28 9.75 1.84 4.28
C TRP A 28 9.47 1.00 3.03
N ALA A 29 10.03 -0.20 2.93
CA ALA A 29 9.79 -1.13 1.83
C ALA A 29 8.34 -1.60 1.79
N SER A 30 7.75 -1.89 2.95
CA SER A 30 6.33 -2.25 3.08
C SER A 30 5.44 -1.11 2.60
N VAL A 31 5.63 0.12 3.12
CA VAL A 31 4.87 1.31 2.70
C VAL A 31 5.05 1.60 1.21
N THR A 32 6.27 1.48 0.69
CA THR A 32 6.55 1.71 -0.74
C THR A 32 5.90 0.64 -1.62
N ALA A 33 5.92 -0.63 -1.21
CA ALA A 33 5.27 -1.73 -1.92
C ALA A 33 3.74 -1.58 -1.92
N PHE A 34 3.13 -1.22 -0.78
CA PHE A 34 1.70 -0.93 -0.72
C PHE A 34 1.33 0.34 -1.49
N SER A 35 2.14 1.41 -1.44
CA SER A 35 1.89 2.63 -2.22
C SER A 35 1.98 2.42 -3.74
N ARG A 36 2.85 1.51 -4.19
CA ARG A 36 2.94 1.12 -5.61
C ARG A 36 1.82 0.19 -6.03
N SER A 37 1.40 -0.74 -5.16
CA SER A 37 0.24 -1.61 -5.42
C SER A 37 -1.07 -0.83 -5.44
N GLN A 38 -1.14 0.27 -4.67
CA GLN A 38 -2.28 1.18 -4.66
C GLN A 38 -2.33 2.15 -5.84
N ARG A 39 -1.29 2.25 -6.68
CA ARG A 39 -1.43 2.87 -8.00
C ARG A 39 -2.22 2.01 -8.99
N SER A 40 -2.54 0.77 -8.63
CA SER A 40 -3.49 -0.08 -9.36
C SER A 40 -4.78 -0.36 -8.57
N SER A 41 -4.91 0.17 -7.35
CA SER A 41 -6.12 0.12 -6.53
C SER A 41 -6.01 1.17 -5.40
N ALA A 42 -6.35 2.42 -5.69
CA ALA A 42 -6.23 3.52 -4.73
C ALA A 42 -7.10 3.27 -3.48
N PRO A 43 -6.58 3.38 -2.24
CA PRO A 43 -7.38 3.24 -1.02
C PRO A 43 -7.94 4.59 -0.54
N GLY A 44 -8.29 5.48 -1.45
CA GLY A 44 -8.65 6.86 -1.07
C GLY A 44 -9.11 7.80 -2.19
N GLY A 45 -9.49 7.28 -3.36
CA GLY A 45 -10.19 8.06 -4.40
C GLY A 45 -11.54 7.41 -4.63
N GLY A 46 -12.63 8.16 -4.50
CA GLY A 46 -14.00 7.65 -4.50
C GLY A 46 -14.30 6.64 -5.59
N GLU A 47 -15.21 5.71 -5.29
CA GLU A 47 -15.69 4.68 -6.24
C GLU A 47 -15.83 5.32 -7.62
N THR A 48 -15.05 4.83 -8.59
CA THR A 48 -15.17 5.35 -9.96
C THR A 48 -16.61 5.11 -10.41
N PRO A 49 -17.21 5.97 -11.24
CA PRO A 49 -18.57 5.74 -11.73
C PRO A 49 -18.76 4.34 -12.35
N LEU A 50 -17.67 3.76 -12.88
CA LEU A 50 -17.61 2.40 -13.40
C LEU A 50 -17.65 1.32 -12.30
N ASP A 51 -17.00 1.53 -11.15
CA ASP A 51 -17.10 0.65 -9.98
C ASP A 51 -18.51 0.65 -9.38
N ILE A 52 -19.16 1.82 -9.32
CA ILE A 52 -20.55 1.96 -8.87
C ILE A 52 -21.48 1.18 -9.83
N ALA A 53 -21.30 1.37 -11.14
CA ALA A 53 -22.08 0.66 -12.15
C ALA A 53 -21.89 -0.86 -12.05
N LYS A 54 -20.65 -1.33 -11.88
CA LYS A 54 -20.34 -2.76 -11.73
C LYS A 54 -20.99 -3.37 -10.49
N ARG A 55 -20.98 -2.64 -9.36
CA ARG A 55 -21.62 -3.06 -8.11
C ARG A 55 -23.13 -3.20 -8.28
N ARG A 56 -23.79 -2.22 -8.89
CA ARG A 56 -25.24 -2.25 -9.14
C ARG A 56 -25.64 -3.36 -10.12
N TYR A 57 -24.81 -3.61 -11.13
CA TYR A 57 -25.01 -4.74 -12.04
C TYR A 57 -24.93 -6.08 -11.31
N ALA A 58 -23.94 -6.25 -10.42
CA ALA A 58 -23.80 -7.45 -9.60
C ALA A 58 -24.95 -7.62 -8.58
N GLN A 59 -25.53 -6.52 -8.10
CA GLN A 59 -26.74 -6.53 -7.29
C GLN A 59 -28.02 -6.78 -8.11
N GLY A 60 -27.94 -6.76 -9.44
CA GLY A 60 -29.09 -6.92 -10.34
C GLY A 60 -29.99 -5.67 -10.42
N GLU A 61 -29.54 -4.53 -9.90
CA GLU A 61 -30.30 -3.27 -9.93
C GLU A 61 -30.33 -2.63 -11.34
N ILE A 62 -29.34 -2.96 -12.18
CA ILE A 62 -29.25 -2.49 -13.57
C ILE A 62 -29.11 -3.68 -14.53
N SER A 63 -29.68 -3.55 -15.72
CA SER A 63 -29.55 -4.56 -16.76
C SER A 63 -28.17 -4.51 -17.42
N ARG A 64 -27.82 -5.56 -18.17
CA ARG A 64 -26.54 -5.63 -18.89
C ARG A 64 -26.40 -4.48 -19.91
N GLU A 65 -27.49 -4.14 -20.58
CA GLU A 65 -27.54 -3.08 -21.60
C GLU A 65 -27.22 -1.72 -20.97
N GLN A 66 -27.80 -1.44 -19.79
CA GLN A 66 -27.54 -0.21 -19.05
C GLN A 66 -26.09 -0.14 -18.56
N TYR A 67 -25.54 -1.26 -18.09
CA TYR A 67 -24.13 -1.34 -17.71
C TYR A 67 -23.18 -1.11 -18.90
N GLU A 68 -23.46 -1.71 -20.06
CA GLU A 68 -22.65 -1.51 -21.26
C GLU A 68 -22.70 -0.07 -21.76
N GLN A 69 -23.86 0.58 -21.71
CA GLN A 69 -24.01 1.99 -22.06
C GLN A 69 -23.19 2.91 -21.14
N ILE A 70 -23.31 2.72 -19.82
CA ILE A 70 -22.53 3.49 -18.83
C ILE A 70 -21.02 3.25 -19.01
N ARG A 71 -20.61 2.01 -19.27
CA ARG A 71 -19.21 1.68 -19.52
C ARG A 71 -18.66 2.36 -20.77
N HIS A 72 -19.47 2.44 -21.83
CA HIS A 72 -19.09 3.11 -23.06
C HIS A 72 -18.99 4.63 -22.86
N ASP A 73 -19.96 5.23 -22.19
CA ASP A 73 -20.00 6.67 -21.94
C ASP A 73 -18.90 7.16 -20.98
N LEU A 74 -18.47 6.32 -20.04
CA LEU A 74 -17.38 6.63 -19.09
C LEU A 74 -15.98 6.31 -19.62
N GLY A 75 -15.88 5.53 -20.70
CA GLY A 75 -14.62 5.17 -21.36
C GLY A 75 -14.27 6.02 -22.58
N ALA A 76 -15.16 6.94 -22.97
CA ALA A 76 -14.99 7.94 -24.01
C ALA A 76 -14.56 9.29 -23.40
#